data_AF-A0A843B0V6-F1
#
_entry.id   AF-A0A843B0V6-F1
#
_cell.length_a   1.000
_cell.length_b   1.000
_cell.length_c   1.000
_cell.angle_alpha   90.00
_cell.angle_beta   90.00
_cell.angle_gamma   90.00
#
_symmetry.space_group_name_H-M   'P 1'
#
loop_
_entity.id
_entity.type
_entity.pdbx_description
1 polymer ?
#
loop_
_entity_poly.entity_id
_entity_poly.type
_entity_poly.pdbx_seq_one_letter_code
_entity_poly.pdbx_strand_id
1 'polypeptide(L)'
;MGDPKFPRRSYDTPSHPWQGERIKEEAILVKQYGLKNKKELWKAKTILRNLRKQSRDLQARLRIGEQQAKMETENLLRKCARIGLLPMEGTRLDDVLGLSDLALLDRRLQTVVFNRGLASTVGQARQFIVHGHVCIDDQKVTIPGYIVTREDEDKIIINPRSPIANELHPLKQVQETASDRARRVEAEDAKKDLGKKKFVKHVPKEIEAAVQDVEDVPNELPTEEVN
;
A
#
# COMPACT_ATOMS: atom_id res chain seq x y z
N MET A 1 -1.94 -3.66 47.83
CA MET A 1 -1.39 -3.42 46.47
C MET A 1 -2.51 -3.71 45.49
N GLY A 2 -2.88 -2.77 44.62
CA GLY A 2 -3.95 -2.98 43.62
C GLY A 2 -3.48 -3.84 42.44
N ASP A 3 -4.34 -3.98 41.42
CA ASP A 3 -4.04 -4.81 40.24
C ASP A 3 -3.08 -4.11 39.27
N PRO A 4 -1.95 -4.74 38.90
CA PRO A 4 -0.99 -4.17 37.95
C PRO A 4 -1.49 -4.24 36.50
N LYS A 5 -1.07 -3.28 35.66
CA LYS A 5 -1.45 -3.22 34.24
C LYS A 5 -0.59 -4.17 33.39
N PHE A 6 -1.22 -5.15 32.77
CA PHE A 6 -0.58 -6.09 31.83
C PHE A 6 -0.45 -5.55 30.39
N PRO A 7 0.53 -6.06 29.61
CA PRO A 7 0.70 -5.70 28.20
C PRO A 7 -0.51 -6.16 27.37
N ARG A 8 -1.00 -5.27 26.50
CA ARG A 8 -2.13 -5.53 25.60
C ARG A 8 -1.65 -5.80 24.17
N ARG A 9 -2.50 -6.45 23.39
CA ARG A 9 -2.25 -6.69 21.96
C ARG A 9 -2.25 -5.37 21.19
N SER A 10 -1.39 -5.27 20.18
CA SER A 10 -1.30 -4.12 19.27
C SER A 10 -2.15 -4.26 18.00
N TYR A 11 -3.00 -5.28 17.94
CA TYR A 11 -3.85 -5.59 16.81
C TYR A 11 -5.17 -6.20 17.32
N ASP A 12 -6.22 -5.96 16.54
CA ASP A 12 -7.51 -6.60 16.73
C ASP A 12 -7.68 -7.73 15.72
N THR A 13 -8.38 -8.78 16.11
CA THR A 13 -8.81 -9.82 15.17
C THR A 13 -10.14 -9.43 14.52
N PRO A 14 -10.41 -9.93 13.30
CA PRO A 14 -11.72 -9.79 12.66
C PRO A 14 -12.84 -10.31 13.56
N SER A 15 -14.03 -9.70 13.45
CA SER A 15 -15.20 -10.11 14.24
C SER A 15 -15.66 -11.53 13.90
N HIS A 16 -15.72 -11.88 12.60
CA HIS A 16 -16.10 -13.21 12.15
C HIS A 16 -14.96 -13.87 11.35
N PRO A 17 -14.52 -15.09 11.71
CA PRO A 17 -13.38 -15.74 11.07
C PRO A 17 -13.55 -16.08 9.59
N TRP A 18 -14.75 -16.48 9.16
CA TRP A 18 -14.99 -17.13 7.85
C TRP A 18 -15.81 -16.27 6.87
N GLN A 19 -15.42 -15.01 6.72
CA GLN A 19 -15.98 -14.14 5.67
C GLN A 19 -15.15 -14.27 4.39
N GLY A 20 -15.73 -14.87 3.35
CA GLY A 20 -15.02 -15.19 2.10
C GLY A 20 -14.41 -13.98 1.40
N GLU A 21 -15.17 -12.89 1.26
CA GLU A 21 -14.72 -11.64 0.62
C GLU A 21 -13.50 -11.05 1.34
N ARG A 22 -13.62 -10.84 2.65
CA ARG A 22 -12.51 -10.36 3.50
C ARG A 22 -11.29 -11.27 3.39
N ILE A 23 -11.46 -12.59 3.39
CA ILE A 23 -10.34 -13.53 3.28
C ILE A 23 -9.62 -13.36 1.95
N LYS A 24 -10.36 -13.20 0.84
CA LYS A 24 -9.81 -12.98 -0.51
C LYS A 24 -9.05 -11.65 -0.57
N GLU A 25 -9.65 -10.56 -0.10
CA GLU A 25 -9.02 -9.23 -0.05
C GLU A 25 -7.72 -9.24 0.77
N GLU A 26 -7.78 -9.78 2.00
CA GLU A 26 -6.59 -9.89 2.86
C GLU A 26 -5.50 -10.73 2.20
N ALA A 27 -5.86 -11.81 1.49
CA ALA A 27 -4.89 -12.66 0.80
C ALA A 27 -4.22 -11.93 -0.37
N ILE A 28 -4.97 -11.14 -1.13
CA ILE A 28 -4.44 -10.29 -2.20
C ILE A 28 -3.43 -9.30 -1.62
N LEU A 29 -3.79 -8.58 -0.56
CA LEU A 29 -2.91 -7.60 0.08
C LEU A 29 -1.65 -8.26 0.66
N VAL A 30 -1.79 -9.40 1.34
CA VAL A 30 -0.64 -10.15 1.88
C VAL A 30 0.33 -10.55 0.77
N LYS A 31 -0.19 -10.97 -0.39
CA LYS A 31 0.62 -11.36 -1.55
C LYS A 31 1.30 -10.15 -2.19
N GLN A 32 0.56 -9.07 -2.44
CA GLN A 32 1.10 -7.84 -3.05
C GLN A 32 2.23 -7.23 -2.22
N TYR A 33 2.02 -7.12 -0.90
CA TYR A 33 2.97 -6.49 0.02
C TYR A 33 4.00 -7.45 0.63
N GLY A 34 3.99 -8.72 0.23
CA GLY A 34 4.91 -9.74 0.75
C GLY A 34 4.89 -9.85 2.28
N LEU A 35 3.70 -9.80 2.89
CA LEU A 35 3.52 -9.90 4.34
C LEU A 35 3.65 -11.36 4.78
N LYS A 36 4.26 -11.60 5.95
CA LYS A 36 4.45 -12.97 6.45
C LYS A 36 3.13 -13.61 6.90
N ASN A 37 2.33 -12.86 7.65
CA ASN A 37 1.09 -13.31 8.27
C ASN A 37 0.01 -12.22 8.19
N LYS A 38 -1.26 -12.62 8.23
CA LYS A 38 -2.41 -11.70 8.36
C LYS A 38 -2.32 -10.77 9.58
N LYS A 39 -1.62 -11.19 10.63
CA LYS A 39 -1.34 -10.37 11.82
C LYS A 39 -0.63 -9.04 11.49
N GLU A 40 0.26 -9.03 10.50
CA GLU A 40 0.94 -7.81 10.06
C GLU A 40 -0.04 -6.83 9.40
N LEU A 41 -0.97 -7.36 8.59
CA LEU A 41 -2.04 -6.58 8.00
C LEU A 41 -2.99 -6.04 9.08
N TRP A 42 -3.40 -6.88 10.04
CA TRP A 42 -4.28 -6.44 11.12
C TRP A 42 -3.65 -5.37 12.01
N LYS A 43 -2.33 -5.42 12.28
CA LYS A 43 -1.62 -4.33 12.95
C LYS A 43 -1.76 -3.00 12.19
N ALA A 44 -1.58 -3.03 10.87
CA ALA A 44 -1.74 -1.85 10.03
C ALA A 44 -3.19 -1.31 10.10
N LYS A 45 -4.19 -2.19 9.95
CA LYS A 45 -5.61 -1.82 10.09
C LYS A 45 -5.93 -1.24 11.47
N THR A 46 -5.38 -1.80 12.54
CA THR A 46 -5.59 -1.30 13.90
C THR A 46 -4.98 0.08 14.11
N ILE A 47 -3.79 0.36 13.55
CA ILE A 47 -3.20 1.70 13.60
C ILE A 47 -4.12 2.72 12.92
N LEU A 48 -4.60 2.41 11.71
CA LEU A 48 -5.53 3.28 10.98
C LEU A 48 -6.84 3.49 11.75
N ARG A 49 -7.41 2.41 12.30
CA ARG A 49 -8.61 2.46 13.14
C ARG A 49 -8.44 3.41 14.33
N ASN A 50 -7.28 3.37 14.98
CA ASN A 50 -6.98 4.24 16.11
C ASN A 50 -6.84 5.70 15.69
N LEU A 51 -6.18 5.99 14.55
CA LEU A 51 -6.08 7.35 13.99
C LEU A 51 -7.47 7.91 13.65
N ARG A 52 -8.33 7.11 13.00
CA ARG A 52 -9.71 7.50 12.67
C ARG A 52 -10.58 7.68 13.91
N LYS A 53 -10.40 6.85 14.94
CA LYS A 53 -11.09 7.02 16.23
C LYS A 53 -10.69 8.34 16.87
N GLN A 54 -9.39 8.60 16.97
CA GLN A 54 -8.86 9.84 17.53
C GLN A 54 -9.36 11.07 16.76
N SER A 55 -9.38 11.02 15.42
CA SER A 55 -9.93 12.11 14.60
C SER A 55 -11.41 12.39 14.92
N ARG A 56 -12.28 11.36 14.96
CA ARG A 56 -13.70 11.53 15.30
C ARG A 56 -13.91 12.10 16.71
N ASP A 57 -13.17 11.59 17.69
CA ASP A 57 -13.25 12.07 19.07
C ASP A 57 -12.83 13.55 19.16
N LEU A 58 -11.77 13.94 18.45
CA LEU A 58 -11.29 15.33 18.40
C LEU A 58 -12.25 16.26 17.66
N GLN A 59 -12.87 15.82 16.57
CA GLN A 59 -13.90 16.61 15.87
C GLN A 59 -15.08 16.94 16.80
N ALA A 60 -15.54 15.98 17.60
CA ALA A 60 -16.61 16.20 18.56
C ALA A 60 -16.20 17.21 19.66
N ARG A 61 -14.98 17.10 20.20
CA ARG A 61 -14.47 18.02 21.24
C ARG A 61 -14.19 19.43 20.72
N LEU A 62 -13.70 19.56 19.49
CA LEU A 62 -13.51 20.85 18.86
C LEU A 62 -14.82 21.63 18.70
N ARG A 63 -15.94 20.96 18.42
CA ARG A 63 -17.28 21.59 18.38
C ARG A 63 -17.68 22.20 19.73
N ILE A 64 -17.21 21.62 20.84
CA ILE A 64 -17.45 22.12 22.20
C ILE A 64 -16.53 23.32 22.52
N GLY A 65 -15.43 23.50 21.78
CA GLY A 65 -14.50 24.62 21.97
C GLY A 65 -13.36 24.35 22.97
N GLU A 66 -13.09 23.09 23.28
CA GLU A 66 -12.00 22.70 24.20
C GLU A 66 -10.62 23.10 23.64
N GLN A 67 -9.83 23.87 24.41
CA GLN A 67 -8.50 24.33 23.96
C GLN A 67 -7.50 23.18 23.83
N GLN A 68 -7.58 22.18 24.72
CA GLN A 68 -6.74 20.98 24.67
C GLN A 68 -6.94 20.21 23.35
N ALA A 69 -8.18 20.11 22.88
CA ALA A 69 -8.49 19.46 21.62
C ALA A 69 -7.77 20.12 20.44
N LYS A 70 -7.62 21.45 20.43
CA LYS A 70 -6.85 22.15 19.37
C LYS A 70 -5.39 21.69 19.33
N MET A 71 -4.72 21.64 20.47
CA MET A 71 -3.32 21.17 20.54
C MET A 71 -3.20 19.70 20.13
N GLU A 72 -4.13 18.84 20.55
CA GLU A 72 -4.16 17.44 20.16
C GLU A 72 -4.39 17.26 18.65
N THR A 73 -5.21 18.10 18.04
CA THR A 73 -5.47 18.07 16.59
C THR A 73 -4.23 18.43 15.80
N GLU A 74 -3.52 19.48 16.21
CA GLU A 74 -2.25 19.87 15.60
C GLU A 74 -1.21 18.74 15.73
N ASN A 75 -1.13 18.10 16.90
CA ASN A 75 -0.23 16.98 17.12
C ASN A 75 -0.58 15.74 16.29
N LEU A 76 -1.87 15.43 16.14
CA LEU A 76 -2.33 14.32 15.29
C LEU A 76 -1.98 14.58 13.83
N LEU A 77 -2.29 15.77 13.31
CA LEU A 77 -1.99 16.15 11.93
C LEU A 77 -0.49 16.15 11.67
N ARG A 78 0.31 16.76 12.57
CA ARG A 78 1.78 16.74 12.51
C ARG A 78 2.33 15.31 12.48
N LYS A 79 1.77 14.40 13.28
CA LYS A 79 2.16 12.98 13.29
C LYS A 79 1.84 12.30 11.96
N CYS A 80 0.63 12.47 11.43
CA CYS A 80 0.22 11.89 10.15
C CYS A 80 1.08 12.41 9.00
N ALA A 81 1.38 13.71 9.00
CA ALA A 81 2.25 14.35 8.03
C ALA A 81 3.70 13.84 8.12
N ARG A 82 4.26 13.73 9.33
CA ARG A 82 5.60 13.17 9.58
C ARG A 82 5.76 11.73 9.06
N ILE A 83 4.75 10.89 9.27
CA ILE A 83 4.75 9.51 8.77
C ILE A 83 4.63 9.49 7.24
N GLY A 84 4.08 10.54 6.62
CA GLY A 84 3.86 10.62 5.18
C GLY A 84 2.48 10.12 4.73
N LEU A 85 1.50 10.02 5.64
CA LEU A 85 0.12 9.63 5.31
C LEU A 85 -0.68 10.79 4.70
N LEU A 86 -0.32 12.02 5.04
CA LEU A 86 -0.96 13.24 4.57
C LEU A 86 0.09 14.25 4.06
N PRO A 87 -0.31 15.25 3.24
CA PRO A 87 0.58 16.37 2.90
C PRO A 87 0.94 17.20 4.15
N MET A 88 2.00 18.01 4.09
CA MET A 88 2.43 18.83 5.25
C MET A 88 1.48 19.99 5.51
N GLU A 89 0.95 20.58 4.44
CA GLU A 89 0.11 21.78 4.50
C GLU A 89 -1.30 21.49 4.01
N GLY A 90 -2.26 22.30 4.47
CA GLY A 90 -3.65 22.24 4.03
C GLY A 90 -4.47 21.05 4.55
N THR A 91 -3.94 20.29 5.52
CA THR A 91 -4.61 19.08 6.03
C THR A 91 -5.69 19.40 7.06
N ARG A 92 -6.79 18.65 6.97
CA ARG A 92 -7.93 18.71 7.88
C ARG A 92 -8.09 17.36 8.60
N LEU A 93 -8.86 17.38 9.68
CA LEU A 93 -9.18 16.15 10.43
C LEU A 93 -10.00 15.17 9.60
N ASP A 94 -10.82 15.67 8.67
CA ASP A 94 -11.63 14.86 7.77
C ASP A 94 -10.77 14.00 6.84
N ASP A 95 -9.60 14.49 6.43
CA ASP A 95 -8.69 13.75 5.54
C ASP A 95 -8.15 12.47 6.21
N VAL A 96 -7.99 12.49 7.54
CA VAL A 96 -7.60 11.31 8.34
C VAL A 96 -8.64 10.19 8.22
N LEU A 97 -9.91 10.54 8.03
CA LEU A 97 -10.99 9.56 7.88
C LEU A 97 -10.92 8.84 6.52
N GLY A 98 -10.47 9.55 5.47
CA GLY A 98 -10.34 9.03 4.10
C GLY A 98 -9.10 8.16 3.84
N LEU A 99 -8.14 8.10 4.77
CA LEU A 99 -6.91 7.32 4.63
C LEU A 99 -7.18 5.83 4.37
N SER A 100 -6.50 5.21 3.41
CA SER A 100 -6.65 3.77 3.10
C SER A 100 -5.68 2.89 3.90
N ASP A 101 -5.99 1.59 4.00
CA ASP A 101 -5.08 0.60 4.60
C ASP A 101 -3.75 0.51 3.82
N LEU A 102 -3.82 0.72 2.50
CA LEU A 102 -2.69 0.72 1.57
C LEU A 102 -1.67 1.79 1.92
N ALA A 103 -2.15 3.00 2.24
CA ALA A 103 -1.28 4.12 2.59
C ALA A 103 -0.33 3.78 3.74
N LEU A 104 -0.80 3.01 4.75
CA LEU A 104 0.07 2.60 5.85
C LEU A 104 1.00 1.44 5.48
N LEU A 105 0.56 0.54 4.60
CA LEU A 105 1.40 -0.54 4.09
C LEU A 105 2.53 -0.01 3.21
N ASP A 106 2.29 1.02 2.40
CA ASP A 106 3.27 1.68 1.53
C ASP A 106 4.40 2.35 2.32
N ARG A 107 4.11 2.85 3.54
CA ARG A 107 5.11 3.47 4.43
C ARG A 107 6.03 2.48 5.17
N ARG A 108 5.87 1.17 4.97
CA ARG A 108 6.73 0.19 5.62
C ARG A 108 8.12 0.19 5.01
N LEU A 109 9.16 -0.09 5.80
CA LEU A 109 10.53 -0.16 5.29
C LEU A 109 10.66 -1.16 4.14
N GLN A 110 9.98 -2.31 4.24
CA GLN A 110 9.97 -3.33 3.19
C GLN A 110 9.47 -2.81 1.83
N THR A 111 8.39 -2.03 1.80
CA THR A 111 7.82 -1.46 0.57
C THR A 111 8.63 -0.30 0.07
N VAL A 112 9.10 0.57 0.96
CA VAL A 112 9.95 1.72 0.58
C VAL A 112 11.26 1.23 -0.05
N VAL A 113 11.90 0.20 0.50
CA VAL A 113 13.12 -0.41 -0.08
C VAL A 113 12.87 -0.99 -1.47
N PHE A 114 11.71 -1.62 -1.69
CA PHE A 114 11.31 -2.13 -3.00
C PHE A 114 11.03 -0.98 -3.99
N ASN A 115 10.27 0.03 -3.58
CA ASN A 115 9.93 1.19 -4.43
C ASN A 115 11.16 2.03 -4.81
N ARG A 116 12.19 2.07 -3.95
CA ARG A 116 13.49 2.71 -4.26
C ARG A 116 14.37 1.90 -5.21
N GLY A 117 13.95 0.69 -5.60
CA GLY A 117 14.73 -0.17 -6.49
C GLY A 117 15.97 -0.80 -5.86
N LEU A 118 16.14 -0.73 -4.53
CA LEU A 118 17.26 -1.38 -3.83
C LEU A 118 17.10 -2.90 -3.81
N ALA A 119 15.89 -3.40 -4.03
CA ALA A 119 15.57 -4.82 -4.18
C ALA A 119 14.62 -5.01 -5.37
N SER A 120 14.74 -6.13 -6.06
CA SER A 120 13.94 -6.46 -7.24
C SER A 120 12.57 -7.03 -6.91
N THR A 121 12.40 -7.58 -5.71
CA THR A 121 11.11 -8.12 -5.25
C THR A 121 10.87 -7.73 -3.80
N VAL A 122 9.59 -7.70 -3.41
CA VAL A 122 9.17 -7.38 -2.04
C VAL A 122 9.68 -8.44 -1.03
N GLY A 123 9.85 -9.69 -1.47
CA GLY A 123 10.46 -10.75 -0.67
C GLY A 123 11.96 -10.55 -0.47
N GLN A 124 12.68 -10.17 -1.52
CA GLN A 124 14.11 -9.83 -1.44
C GLN A 124 14.36 -8.61 -0.56
N ALA A 125 13.51 -7.58 -0.64
CA ALA A 125 13.58 -6.42 0.26
C ALA A 125 13.52 -6.86 1.73
N ARG A 126 12.63 -7.79 2.07
CA ARG A 126 12.53 -8.35 3.43
C ARG A 126 13.79 -9.09 3.85
N GLN A 127 14.38 -9.88 2.95
CA GLN A 127 15.63 -10.57 3.19
C GLN A 127 16.76 -9.57 3.48
N PHE A 128 16.91 -8.53 2.66
CA PHE A 128 17.94 -7.53 2.86
C PHE A 128 17.80 -6.80 4.20
N ILE A 129 16.57 -6.49 4.62
CA ILE A 129 16.31 -5.89 5.92
C ILE A 129 16.65 -6.86 7.06
N VAL A 130 16.17 -8.11 7.02
CA VAL A 130 16.38 -9.08 8.12
C VAL A 130 17.84 -9.48 8.27
N HIS A 131 18.56 -9.72 7.17
CA HIS A 131 20.01 -9.96 7.19
C HIS A 131 20.79 -8.66 7.47
N GLY A 132 20.12 -7.53 7.28
CA GLY A 132 20.56 -6.23 7.73
C GLY A 132 21.66 -5.64 6.85
N HIS A 133 21.37 -5.69 5.55
CA HIS A 133 22.04 -5.00 4.48
C HIS A 133 21.44 -3.63 4.22
N VAL A 134 20.38 -3.23 4.92
CA VAL A 134 19.75 -1.91 4.80
C VAL A 134 20.06 -1.07 6.04
N CYS A 135 20.42 0.19 5.81
CA CYS A 135 20.59 1.21 6.84
C CYS A 135 19.68 2.41 6.55
N ILE A 136 19.27 3.10 7.61
CA ILE A 136 18.69 4.45 7.55
C ILE A 136 19.74 5.36 8.17
N ASP A 137 20.25 6.32 7.40
CA ASP A 137 21.49 7.02 7.73
C ASP A 137 22.61 5.97 8.03
N ASP A 138 23.25 6.06 9.18
CA ASP A 138 24.29 5.12 9.64
C ASP A 138 23.74 3.95 10.47
N GLN A 139 22.43 3.93 10.76
CA GLN A 139 21.83 2.94 11.64
C GLN A 139 21.27 1.75 10.85
N LYS A 140 21.76 0.56 11.20
CA LYS A 140 21.26 -0.72 10.67
C LYS A 140 19.85 -1.01 11.21
N VAL A 141 18.88 -1.16 10.32
CA VAL A 141 17.49 -1.49 10.69
C VAL A 141 17.14 -2.89 10.21
N THR A 142 16.74 -3.77 11.14
CA THR A 142 16.43 -5.19 10.86
C THR A 142 14.93 -5.51 10.85
N ILE A 143 14.08 -4.52 11.10
CA ILE A 143 12.63 -4.71 11.23
C ILE A 143 11.92 -4.26 9.94
N PRO A 144 11.36 -5.18 9.13
CA PRO A 144 10.69 -4.84 7.87
C PRO A 144 9.36 -4.09 8.06
N GLY A 145 8.75 -4.21 9.25
CA GLY A 145 7.54 -3.48 9.63
C GLY A 145 7.80 -2.10 10.25
N TYR A 146 9.03 -1.59 10.18
CA TYR A 146 9.34 -0.23 10.59
C TYR A 146 8.59 0.76 9.68
N ILE A 147 7.93 1.75 10.27
CA ILE A 147 7.20 2.79 9.54
C ILE A 147 8.19 3.92 9.28
N VAL A 148 8.53 4.14 8.02
CA VAL A 148 9.53 5.13 7.60
C VAL A 148 8.89 6.52 7.62
N THR A 149 9.53 7.47 8.29
CA THR A 149 9.09 8.87 8.25
C THR A 149 9.42 9.50 6.89
N ARG A 150 8.80 10.64 6.56
CA ARG A 150 9.12 11.32 5.29
C ARG A 150 10.58 11.76 5.21
N GLU A 151 11.17 12.17 6.33
CA GLU A 151 12.56 12.61 6.41
C GLU A 151 13.54 11.45 6.26
N ASP A 152 13.24 10.30 6.89
CA ASP A 152 14.11 9.12 6.86
C ASP A 152 14.11 8.41 5.50
N GLU A 153 13.10 8.67 4.67
CA GLU A 153 12.95 8.01 3.39
C GLU A 153 14.20 8.21 2.53
N ASP A 154 14.64 9.46 2.36
CA ASP A 154 15.81 9.84 1.53
C ASP A 154 17.12 9.24 1.99
N LYS A 155 17.20 8.88 3.25
CA LYS A 155 18.39 8.39 3.93
C LYS A 155 18.54 6.87 3.88
N ILE A 156 17.60 6.17 3.26
CA ILE A 156 17.68 4.71 3.12
C ILE A 156 18.75 4.34 2.10
N ILE A 157 19.78 3.65 2.57
CA ILE A 157 20.89 3.15 1.76
C ILE A 157 21.17 1.67 2.03
N ILE A 158 21.81 1.01 1.07
CA ILE A 158 22.42 -0.30 1.32
C ILE A 158 23.66 -0.06 2.18
N ASN A 159 23.79 -0.85 3.25
CA ASN A 159 24.91 -0.76 4.17
C ASN A 159 26.23 -0.96 3.40
N PRO A 160 27.16 0.02 3.42
CA PRO A 160 28.41 -0.06 2.67
C PRO A 160 29.31 -1.22 3.14
N ARG A 161 29.15 -1.68 4.39
CA ARG A 161 29.88 -2.84 4.93
C ARG A 161 29.29 -4.18 4.48
N SER A 162 28.16 -4.18 3.80
CA SER A 162 27.53 -5.41 3.35
C SER A 162 28.14 -5.91 2.04
N PRO A 163 28.22 -7.24 1.83
CA PRO A 163 28.71 -7.80 0.56
C PRO A 163 27.89 -7.37 -0.67
N ILE A 164 26.62 -7.00 -0.46
CA ILE A 164 25.68 -6.57 -1.51
C ILE A 164 26.00 -5.15 -2.02
N ALA A 165 26.69 -4.34 -1.21
CA ALA A 165 27.10 -3.00 -1.64
C ALA A 165 28.15 -3.07 -2.77
N ASN A 166 28.93 -4.15 -2.85
CA ASN A 166 29.92 -4.34 -3.89
C ASN A 166 29.26 -4.43 -5.27
N GLU A 167 29.65 -3.56 -6.19
CA GLU A 167 29.07 -3.50 -7.55
C GLU A 167 29.31 -4.79 -8.35
N LEU A 168 30.44 -5.45 -8.11
CA LEU A 168 30.79 -6.73 -8.74
C LEU A 168 29.99 -7.93 -8.21
N HIS A 169 29.07 -7.73 -7.26
CA HIS A 169 28.30 -8.83 -6.71
C HIS A 169 27.35 -9.41 -7.78
N PRO A 170 27.29 -10.75 -7.96
CA PRO A 170 26.49 -11.38 -9.02
C PRO A 170 25.02 -10.95 -9.01
N LEU A 171 24.50 -10.69 -7.82
CA LEU A 171 23.13 -10.25 -7.63
C LEU A 171 22.87 -8.88 -8.28
N LYS A 172 23.79 -7.91 -8.22
CA LYS A 172 23.62 -6.62 -8.93
C LYS A 172 23.66 -6.79 -10.44
N GLN A 173 24.56 -7.62 -10.97
CA GLN A 173 24.62 -7.93 -12.40
C GLN A 173 23.31 -8.56 -12.91
N VAL A 174 22.71 -9.46 -12.13
CA VAL A 174 21.40 -10.04 -12.45
C VAL A 174 20.30 -8.98 -12.43
N GLN A 175 20.36 -8.02 -11.51
CA GLN A 175 19.39 -6.91 -11.45
C GLN A 175 19.51 -5.97 -12.65
N GLU A 176 20.74 -5.60 -13.02
CA GLU A 176 21.01 -4.76 -14.20
C GLU A 176 20.53 -5.44 -15.48
N THR A 177 20.92 -6.70 -15.70
CA THR A 177 20.48 -7.47 -16.88
C THR A 177 18.96 -7.65 -16.91
N ALA A 178 18.30 -7.86 -15.77
CA ALA A 178 16.84 -7.91 -15.69
C ALA A 178 16.20 -6.56 -16.02
N SER A 179 16.76 -5.46 -15.54
CA SER A 179 16.28 -4.11 -15.84
C SER A 179 16.44 -3.76 -17.31
N ASP A 180 17.54 -4.15 -17.94
CA ASP A 180 17.77 -3.96 -19.37
C ASP A 180 16.81 -4.80 -20.22
N ARG A 181 16.52 -6.04 -19.79
CA ARG A 181 15.48 -6.86 -20.43
C ARG A 181 14.10 -6.22 -20.31
N ALA A 182 13.74 -5.71 -19.14
CA ALA A 182 12.45 -5.03 -18.93
C ALA A 182 12.31 -3.79 -19.84
N ARG A 183 13.34 -2.94 -19.90
CA ARG A 183 13.38 -1.77 -20.80
C ARG A 183 13.23 -2.15 -22.28
N ARG A 184 13.81 -3.27 -22.70
CA ARG A 184 13.64 -3.78 -24.07
C ARG A 184 12.21 -4.21 -24.36
N VAL A 185 11.57 -4.93 -23.44
CA VAL A 185 10.16 -5.36 -23.57
C VAL A 185 9.23 -4.16 -23.62
N GLU A 186 9.40 -3.17 -22.72
CA GLU A 186 8.62 -1.94 -22.73
C GLU A 186 8.79 -1.15 -24.04
N ALA A 187 10.01 -1.07 -24.57
CA ALA A 187 10.27 -0.43 -25.86
C ALA A 187 9.64 -1.18 -27.04
N GLU A 188 9.56 -2.52 -26.98
CA GLU A 188 8.87 -3.34 -27.98
C GLU A 188 7.35 -3.15 -27.92
N ASP A 189 6.77 -3.12 -26.73
CA ASP A 189 5.33 -2.90 -26.55
C ASP A 189 4.92 -1.49 -26.96
N ALA A 190 5.72 -0.46 -26.62
CA ALA A 190 5.52 0.90 -27.11
C ALA A 190 5.58 1.00 -28.65
N LYS A 191 6.47 0.22 -29.30
CA LYS A 191 6.54 0.15 -30.77
C LYS A 191 5.30 -0.53 -31.37
N LYS A 192 4.76 -1.57 -30.74
CA LYS A 192 3.51 -2.24 -31.18
C LYS A 192 2.31 -1.29 -31.08
N ASP A 193 2.24 -0.46 -30.04
CA ASP A 193 1.16 0.52 -29.87
C ASP A 193 1.22 1.67 -30.89
N LEU A 194 2.43 2.09 -31.30
CA LEU A 194 2.63 3.03 -32.41
C LEU A 194 2.29 2.40 -33.77
N GLY A 195 2.56 1.11 -33.95
CA GLY A 195 2.22 0.35 -35.16
C GLY A 195 0.71 0.20 -35.40
N LYS A 196 -0.10 0.12 -34.33
CA LYS A 196 -1.58 0.11 -34.44
C LYS A 196 -2.17 1.46 -34.85
N LYS A 197 -1.46 2.58 -34.61
CA LYS A 197 -1.92 3.94 -34.96
C LYS A 197 -1.57 4.37 -36.39
N LYS A 198 -0.75 3.61 -37.11
CA LYS A 198 -0.45 3.86 -38.54
C LYS A 198 -0.95 2.67 -39.35
N PHE A 199 -1.89 2.92 -40.25
CA PHE A 199 -2.66 1.98 -41.10
C PHE A 199 -4.07 1.63 -40.60
N VAL A 200 -4.96 2.62 -40.62
CA VAL A 200 -6.30 2.39 -41.17
C VAL A 200 -6.31 3.00 -42.58
N LYS A 201 -5.87 2.21 -43.56
CA LYS A 201 -6.17 2.41 -44.98
C LYS A 201 -6.71 1.08 -45.48
N HIS A 202 -8.03 0.96 -45.44
CA HIS A 202 -8.92 0.19 -46.32
C HIS A 202 -10.13 -0.26 -45.48
N VAL A 203 -11.33 0.08 -45.95
CA VAL A 203 -12.61 -0.34 -45.37
C VAL A 203 -13.05 -1.60 -46.11
N PRO A 204 -13.15 -2.78 -45.47
CA PRO A 204 -13.86 -3.93 -46.03
C PRO A 204 -15.32 -3.88 -45.64
N LYS A 205 -16.19 -4.07 -46.63
CA LYS A 205 -17.64 -3.81 -46.64
C LYS A 205 -18.48 -4.97 -46.06
N GLU A 206 -17.94 -5.75 -45.12
CA GLU A 206 -18.51 -7.05 -44.73
C GLU A 206 -18.89 -7.17 -43.24
N ILE A 207 -18.93 -6.07 -42.47
CA ILE A 207 -19.29 -6.10 -41.04
C ILE A 207 -20.69 -5.51 -40.75
N GLU A 208 -21.38 -4.93 -41.74
CA GLU A 208 -22.75 -4.40 -41.56
C GLU A 208 -23.85 -5.48 -41.46
N ALA A 209 -23.53 -6.77 -41.63
CA ALA A 209 -24.53 -7.86 -41.65
C ALA A 209 -24.61 -8.71 -40.36
N ALA A 210 -23.92 -8.34 -39.28
CA ALA A 210 -23.85 -9.15 -38.05
C ALA A 210 -24.33 -8.44 -36.77
N VAL A 211 -25.13 -7.36 -36.90
CA VAL A 211 -25.64 -6.58 -35.75
C VAL A 211 -27.15 -6.76 -35.55
N GLN A 212 -27.73 -7.90 -35.94
CA GLN A 212 -29.19 -8.10 -35.87
C GLN A 212 -29.72 -9.06 -34.81
N ASP A 213 -28.90 -9.77 -34.03
CA ASP A 213 -29.42 -10.81 -33.12
C ASP A 213 -28.84 -10.74 -31.69
N VAL A 214 -29.03 -9.63 -30.95
CA VAL A 214 -29.02 -9.66 -29.46
C VAL A 214 -29.88 -8.52 -28.88
N GLU A 215 -31.16 -8.48 -29.21
CA GLU A 215 -32.18 -7.81 -28.38
C GLU A 215 -33.23 -8.85 -28.04
N ASP A 216 -33.04 -9.55 -26.92
CA ASP A 216 -34.11 -10.24 -26.17
C ASP A 216 -33.55 -10.75 -24.84
N VAL A 217 -33.51 -9.86 -23.84
CA VAL A 217 -33.48 -10.26 -22.42
C VAL A 217 -34.76 -9.72 -21.79
N PRO A 218 -35.75 -10.57 -21.48
CA PRO A 218 -37.01 -10.14 -20.88
C PRO A 218 -36.78 -9.56 -19.49
N ASN A 219 -37.31 -8.36 -19.29
CA ASN A 219 -37.29 -7.62 -18.05
C ASN A 219 -38.70 -7.66 -17.44
N GLU A 220 -38.99 -8.60 -16.53
CA GLU A 220 -40.08 -8.49 -15.55
C GLU A 220 -40.05 -9.66 -14.54
N LEU A 221 -40.05 -9.33 -13.24
CA LEU A 221 -40.20 -10.26 -12.12
C LEU A 221 -41.70 -10.44 -11.80
N PRO A 222 -42.19 -11.65 -11.46
CA PRO A 222 -43.59 -11.85 -11.08
C PRO A 222 -43.88 -11.31 -9.67
N THR A 223 -44.90 -10.48 -9.54
CA THR A 223 -45.53 -10.13 -8.27
C THR A 223 -46.50 -11.23 -7.85
N GLU A 224 -46.27 -11.85 -6.69
CA GLU A 224 -47.23 -12.77 -6.06
C GLU A 224 -48.37 -11.96 -5.43
N GLU A 225 -49.60 -12.16 -5.93
CA GLU A 225 -50.82 -11.71 -5.29
C GLU A 225 -51.26 -12.70 -4.22
N VAL A 226 -51.54 -12.16 -3.03
CA VAL A 226 -52.11 -12.84 -1.87
C VAL A 226 -53.60 -13.07 -2.12
N ASN A 227 -54.07 -14.30 -1.94
CA ASN A 227 -55.46 -14.63 -1.59
C ASN A 227 -55.46 -15.46 -0.31
#